data_AF-A0A838TFU5-F1
#
_entry.id   AF-A0A838TFU5-F1
#
_cell.length_a   1.000
_cell.length_b   1.000
_cell.length_c   1.000
_cell.angle_alpha   90.00
_cell.angle_beta   90.00
_cell.angle_gamma   90.00
#
_symmetry.space_group_name_H-M   'P 1'
#
loop_
_entity.id
_entity.type
_entity.pdbx_description
1 polymer ?
#
loop_
_entity_poly.entity_id
_entity_poly.type
_entity_poly.pdbx_seq_one_letter_code
_entity_poly.pdbx_strand_id
1 'polypeptide(L)'
;MQIKLPAKAFATSVVTPWNQRTLRSILSQLAPQTSARILALVQTCGYDAWSAYDPVALSTQLGGALRRPPAERTEQNKAKAFSYGAYRALLDFFPKPDQQTSARSFMRSLGFDPDNESTDPTTPAGIGNVAAAAVLASPVRTAPVNWQI
;
A
#
# COMPACT_ATOMS: atom_id res chain seq x y z
N MET A 1 3.28 20.57 27.99
CA MET A 1 3.32 19.12 28.29
C MET A 1 4.00 18.41 27.12
N GLN A 2 5.29 18.08 27.26
CA GLN A 2 6.10 17.45 26.22
C GLN A 2 5.82 15.94 26.24
N ILE A 3 5.10 15.43 25.24
CA ILE A 3 4.91 13.98 25.05
C ILE A 3 6.23 13.44 24.51
N LYS A 4 7.05 12.88 25.40
CA LYS A 4 8.28 12.17 25.04
C LYS A 4 7.89 10.78 24.54
N LEU A 5 7.62 10.67 23.24
CA LEU A 5 7.33 9.39 22.60
C LEU A 5 8.60 8.53 22.63
N PRO A 6 8.55 7.26 23.07
CA PRO A 6 9.70 6.38 23.06
C PRO A 6 10.16 6.14 21.62
N ALA A 7 11.40 6.53 21.33
CA ALA A 7 12.03 6.56 20.00
C ALA A 7 12.16 5.20 19.28
N LYS A 8 11.63 4.10 19.84
CA LYS A 8 11.89 2.73 19.37
C LYS A 8 10.66 1.94 18.88
N ALA A 9 9.45 2.52 18.92
CA ALA A 9 8.23 1.78 18.55
C ALA A 9 7.80 1.93 17.07
N PHE A 10 8.42 2.83 16.29
CA PHE A 10 8.01 3.07 14.91
C PHE A 10 8.72 2.19 13.85
N ALA A 11 9.72 1.39 14.24
CA ALA A 11 10.66 0.76 13.31
C ALA A 11 10.41 -0.74 12.99
N THR A 12 9.35 -1.37 13.50
CA THR A 12 9.18 -2.84 13.38
C THR A 12 8.42 -3.30 12.13
N SER A 13 7.81 -2.38 11.35
CA SER A 13 6.94 -2.73 10.22
C SER A 13 7.24 -1.93 8.95
N VAL A 14 7.13 -2.59 7.78
CA VAL A 14 7.25 -1.97 6.44
C VAL A 14 6.21 -0.87 6.19
N VAL A 15 5.13 -0.86 6.97
CA VAL A 15 4.06 0.14 6.88
C VAL A 15 4.55 1.54 7.25
N THR A 16 5.41 1.68 8.26
CA THR A 16 5.85 3.01 8.73
C THR A 16 6.64 3.77 7.65
N PRO A 17 7.65 3.17 6.98
CA PRO A 17 8.35 3.83 5.88
C PRO A 17 7.47 4.20 4.68
N TRP A 18 6.46 3.38 4.36
CA TRP A 18 5.49 3.70 3.30
C TRP A 18 4.62 4.88 3.70
N ASN A 19 4.06 4.86 4.91
CA ASN A 19 3.24 5.95 5.45
C ASN A 19 3.99 7.30 5.42
N GLN A 20 5.24 7.32 5.87
CA GLN A 20 6.06 8.54 5.86
C GLN A 20 6.29 9.11 4.46
N ARG A 21 6.49 8.25 3.44
CA ARG A 21 6.69 8.70 2.05
C ARG A 21 5.40 9.24 1.44
N THR A 22 4.27 8.58 1.72
CA THR A 22 2.96 9.05 1.30
C THR A 22 2.67 10.43 1.89
N LEU A 23 2.88 10.61 3.20
CA LEU A 23 2.72 11.91 3.86
C LEU A 23 3.62 13.01 3.27
N ARG A 24 4.90 12.72 2.98
CA ARG A 24 5.79 13.70 2.32
C ARG A 24 5.33 14.10 0.93
N SER A 25 4.74 13.17 0.18
CA SER A 25 4.24 13.45 -1.18
C SER A 25 2.98 14.31 -1.17
N ILE A 26 2.23 14.28 -0.05
CA ILE A 26 0.90 14.83 0.10
C ILE A 26 0.88 16.19 0.82
N LEU A 27 1.59 16.31 1.94
CA LEU A 27 1.38 17.40 2.91
C LEU A 27 1.82 18.79 2.44
N SER A 28 2.54 18.90 1.32
CA SER A 28 2.98 20.19 0.77
C SER A 28 2.17 20.70 -0.43
N GLN A 29 1.20 19.94 -0.94
CA GLN A 29 0.61 20.21 -2.26
C GLN A 29 -0.91 20.06 -2.36
N LEU A 30 -1.58 19.42 -1.39
CA LEU A 30 -2.98 19.04 -1.52
C LEU A 30 -3.82 19.47 -0.31
N ALA A 31 -5.08 19.81 -0.55
CA ALA A 31 -6.01 20.13 0.50
C ALA A 31 -6.17 18.94 1.48
N PRO A 32 -6.35 19.19 2.80
CA PRO A 32 -6.32 18.14 3.83
C PRO A 32 -7.22 16.93 3.55
N GLN A 33 -8.39 17.15 2.96
CA GLN A 33 -9.34 16.08 2.61
C GLN A 33 -8.82 15.16 1.49
N THR A 34 -8.20 15.72 0.46
CA THR A 34 -7.60 14.94 -0.65
C THR A 34 -6.42 14.13 -0.14
N SER A 35 -5.62 14.77 0.71
CA SER A 35 -4.47 14.20 1.40
C SER A 35 -4.82 12.95 2.22
N ALA A 36 -5.85 13.03 3.06
CA ALA A 36 -6.31 11.90 3.87
C ALA A 36 -6.83 10.75 3.01
N ARG A 37 -7.57 11.05 1.94
CA ARG A 37 -8.13 10.03 1.03
C ARG A 37 -7.04 9.25 0.31
N ILE A 38 -6.05 9.93 -0.27
CA ILE A 38 -4.95 9.25 -0.96
C ILE A 38 -4.19 8.35 0.01
N LEU A 39 -3.92 8.84 1.22
CA LEU A 39 -3.26 8.04 2.23
C LEU A 39 -4.07 6.78 2.57
N ALA A 40 -5.39 6.91 2.78
CA ALA A 40 -6.27 5.78 3.04
C ALA A 40 -6.22 4.74 1.90
N LEU A 41 -6.33 5.18 0.64
CA LEU A 41 -6.32 4.29 -0.52
C LEU A 41 -4.98 3.55 -0.70
N VAL A 42 -3.85 4.22 -0.47
CA VAL A 42 -2.52 3.57 -0.50
C VAL A 42 -2.43 2.48 0.57
N GLN A 43 -2.92 2.75 1.78
CA GLN A 43 -2.93 1.75 2.86
C GLN A 43 -3.88 0.59 2.55
N THR A 44 -5.06 0.86 1.97
CA THR A 44 -6.00 -0.18 1.55
C THR A 44 -5.38 -1.09 0.48
N CYS A 45 -4.68 -0.56 -0.51
CA CYS A 45 -3.99 -1.38 -1.52
C CYS A 45 -2.94 -2.29 -0.88
N GLY A 46 -2.14 -1.77 0.05
CA GLY A 46 -1.18 -2.58 0.80
C GLY A 46 -1.83 -3.63 1.68
N TYR A 47 -2.91 -3.28 2.38
CA TYR A 47 -3.67 -4.19 3.24
C TYR A 47 -4.33 -5.34 2.46
N ASP A 48 -5.00 -5.03 1.35
CA ASP A 48 -5.66 -6.04 0.51
C ASP A 48 -4.64 -7.06 0.02
N ALA A 49 -3.43 -6.62 -0.37
CA ALA A 49 -2.33 -7.50 -0.74
C ALA A 49 -1.79 -8.34 0.43
N TRP A 50 -1.62 -7.71 1.60
CA TRP A 50 -1.15 -8.38 2.81
C TRP A 50 -2.11 -9.47 3.30
N SER A 51 -3.43 -9.24 3.18
CA SER A 51 -4.48 -10.15 3.64
C SER A 51 -4.43 -11.54 2.99
N ALA A 52 -3.85 -11.65 1.78
CA ALA A 52 -3.59 -12.92 1.11
C ALA A 52 -2.71 -13.87 1.95
N TYR A 53 -1.83 -13.31 2.79
CA TYR A 53 -0.89 -14.06 3.62
C TYR A 53 -1.31 -14.13 5.09
N ASP A 54 -2.51 -13.67 5.44
CA ASP A 54 -3.08 -13.80 6.77
C ASP A 54 -4.09 -14.97 6.83
N PRO A 55 -4.16 -15.73 7.95
CA PRO A 55 -5.10 -16.84 8.07
C PRO A 55 -6.58 -16.45 8.01
N VAL A 56 -6.96 -15.24 8.43
CA VAL A 56 -8.37 -14.86 8.61
C VAL A 56 -8.74 -13.52 7.95
N ALA A 57 -7.79 -12.62 7.72
CA ALA A 57 -8.07 -11.32 7.15
C ALA A 57 -8.61 -11.43 5.72
N LEU A 58 -9.63 -10.64 5.41
CA LEU A 58 -10.22 -10.56 4.07
C LEU A 58 -9.83 -9.24 3.40
N SER A 59 -9.46 -9.29 2.12
CA SER A 59 -9.29 -8.08 1.31
C SER A 59 -10.63 -7.40 1.08
N THR A 60 -10.62 -6.06 0.99
CA THR A 60 -11.83 -5.26 0.80
C THR A 60 -12.48 -5.50 -0.56
N GLN A 61 -11.69 -5.75 -1.61
CA GLN A 61 -12.21 -5.93 -2.97
C GLN A 61 -12.40 -7.39 -3.38
N LEU A 62 -11.47 -8.27 -3.00
CA LEU A 62 -11.40 -9.65 -3.50
C LEU A 62 -11.70 -10.70 -2.42
N GLY A 63 -12.08 -10.27 -1.20
CA GLY A 63 -12.30 -11.15 -0.06
C GLY A 63 -11.11 -12.08 0.20
N GLY A 64 -11.35 -13.38 0.17
CA GLY A 64 -10.33 -14.42 0.36
C GLY A 64 -9.73 -15.02 -0.92
N ALA A 65 -10.06 -14.49 -2.10
CA ALA A 65 -9.72 -15.13 -3.37
C ALA A 65 -8.20 -15.30 -3.60
N LEU A 66 -7.37 -14.41 -3.05
CA LEU A 66 -5.91 -14.46 -3.18
C LEU A 66 -5.22 -15.23 -2.05
N ARG A 67 -5.96 -15.89 -1.15
CA ARG A 67 -5.37 -16.49 0.05
C ARG A 67 -4.34 -17.55 -0.28
N ARG A 68 -3.17 -17.44 0.34
CA ARG A 68 -2.03 -18.34 0.15
C ARG A 68 -2.00 -19.47 1.18
N PRO A 69 -1.42 -20.63 0.83
CA PRO A 69 -1.22 -21.74 1.75
C PRO A 69 -0.42 -21.33 2.99
N PRO A 70 -0.61 -22.00 4.15
CA PRO A 70 0.10 -21.66 5.40
C PRO A 70 1.63 -21.59 5.25
N ALA A 71 2.23 -22.46 4.44
CA ALA A 71 3.68 -22.49 4.20
C ALA A 71 4.21 -21.18 3.57
N GLU A 72 3.37 -20.45 2.85
CA GLU A 72 3.75 -19.20 2.18
C GLU A 72 3.45 -17.96 3.04
N ARG A 73 2.80 -18.09 4.20
CA ARG A 73 2.35 -16.98 5.08
C ARG A 73 3.48 -16.41 5.95
N THR A 74 4.60 -16.08 5.31
CA THR A 74 5.77 -15.51 5.96
C THR A 74 5.68 -13.99 6.06
N GLU A 75 6.35 -13.40 7.05
CA GLU A 75 6.45 -11.93 7.17
C GLU A 75 7.14 -11.29 5.96
N GLN A 76 8.05 -12.02 5.30
CA GLN A 76 8.69 -11.54 4.07
C GLN A 76 7.70 -11.43 2.91
N ASN A 77 6.83 -12.44 2.73
CA ASN A 77 5.82 -12.43 1.68
C ASN A 77 4.75 -11.37 1.94
N LYS A 78 4.31 -11.25 3.20
CA LYS A 78 3.44 -10.15 3.67
C LYS A 78 4.01 -8.78 3.34
N ALA A 79 5.27 -8.53 3.72
CA ALA A 79 5.93 -7.25 3.49
C ALA A 79 6.13 -6.95 2.00
N LYS A 80 6.47 -7.98 1.20
CA LYS A 80 6.63 -7.85 -0.25
C LYS A 80 5.29 -7.53 -0.92
N ALA A 81 4.24 -8.29 -0.63
CA ALA A 81 2.92 -8.05 -1.21
C ALA A 81 2.36 -6.67 -0.85
N PHE A 82 2.46 -6.29 0.44
CA PHE A 82 2.10 -4.95 0.89
C PHE A 82 2.84 -3.86 0.10
N SER A 83 4.16 -4.04 -0.09
CA SER A 83 5.00 -3.03 -0.76
C SER A 83 4.62 -2.84 -2.22
N TYR A 84 4.34 -3.92 -2.96
CA TYR A 84 3.85 -3.80 -4.34
C TYR A 84 2.47 -3.14 -4.40
N GLY A 85 1.55 -3.50 -3.49
CA GLY A 85 0.23 -2.87 -3.42
C GLY A 85 0.30 -1.36 -3.16
N ALA A 86 1.07 -0.95 -2.15
CA ALA A 86 1.27 0.46 -1.82
C ALA A 86 2.01 1.21 -2.93
N TYR A 87 3.02 0.58 -3.55
CA TYR A 87 3.78 1.17 -4.64
C TYR A 87 2.91 1.51 -5.86
N ARG A 88 2.06 0.56 -6.30
CA ARG A 88 1.16 0.78 -7.45
C ARG A 88 0.16 1.90 -7.20
N ALA A 89 -0.42 1.96 -6.00
CA ALA A 89 -1.29 3.07 -5.60
C ALA A 89 -0.56 4.42 -5.63
N LEU A 90 0.68 4.47 -5.14
CA LEU A 90 1.46 5.70 -5.10
C LEU A 90 1.77 6.19 -6.53
N LEU A 91 2.15 5.30 -7.45
CA LEU A 91 2.37 5.69 -8.86
C LEU A 91 1.11 6.23 -9.54
N ASP A 92 -0.06 5.66 -9.24
CA ASP A 92 -1.35 6.09 -9.80
C ASP A 92 -1.73 7.50 -9.34
N PHE A 93 -1.56 7.83 -8.05
CA PHE A 93 -1.89 9.15 -7.52
C PHE A 93 -0.82 10.22 -7.80
N PHE A 94 0.43 9.83 -8.01
CA PHE A 94 1.58 10.75 -8.13
C PHE A 94 2.34 10.50 -9.43
N PRO A 95 1.84 10.98 -10.58
CA PRO A 95 2.46 10.76 -11.89
C PRO A 95 3.75 11.58 -12.12
N LYS A 96 4.11 12.50 -11.22
CA LYS A 96 5.29 13.36 -11.39
C LYS A 96 6.60 12.53 -11.28
N PRO A 97 7.56 12.71 -12.20
CA PRO A 97 8.80 11.91 -12.23
C PRO A 97 9.58 11.87 -10.91
N ASP A 98 9.67 13.00 -10.19
CA ASP A 98 10.43 13.07 -8.93
C ASP A 98 9.79 12.22 -7.81
N GLN A 99 8.45 12.21 -7.73
CA GLN A 99 7.70 11.41 -6.75
C GLN A 99 7.82 9.91 -7.06
N GLN A 100 7.72 9.53 -8.34
CA GLN A 100 7.93 8.15 -8.77
C GLN A 100 9.37 7.68 -8.51
N THR A 101 10.37 8.54 -8.70
CA THR A 101 11.78 8.22 -8.45
C THR A 101 12.03 7.88 -6.98
N SER A 102 11.41 8.62 -6.04
CA SER A 102 11.50 8.33 -4.61
C SER A 102 10.92 6.96 -4.24
N ALA A 103 9.74 6.63 -4.80
CA ALA A 103 9.08 5.35 -4.56
C ALA A 103 9.85 4.17 -5.18
N ARG A 104 10.39 4.35 -6.39
CA ARG A 104 11.25 3.36 -7.08
C ARG A 104 12.53 3.09 -6.31
N SER A 105 13.19 4.14 -5.84
CA SER A 105 14.39 4.01 -4.98
C SER A 105 14.08 3.23 -3.70
N PHE A 106 12.88 3.42 -3.12
CA PHE A 106 12.48 2.67 -1.95
C PHE A 106 12.25 1.19 -2.23
N MET A 107 11.54 0.84 -3.33
CA MET A 107 11.40 -0.56 -3.77
C MET A 107 12.76 -1.25 -3.91
N ARG A 108 13.72 -0.58 -4.56
CA ARG A 108 15.09 -1.09 -4.72
C ARG A 108 15.80 -1.28 -3.37
N SER A 109 15.63 -0.36 -2.41
CA SER A 109 16.22 -0.48 -1.08
C SER A 109 15.68 -1.67 -0.27
N LEU A 110 14.48 -2.14 -0.58
CA LEU A 110 13.88 -3.36 -0.02
C LEU A 110 14.31 -4.63 -0.77
N GLY A 111 15.14 -4.51 -1.82
CA GLY A 111 15.53 -5.62 -2.69
C GLY A 111 14.45 -6.05 -3.67
N PHE A 112 13.46 -5.18 -3.94
CA PHE A 112 12.36 -5.47 -4.86
C PHE A 112 12.57 -4.78 -6.21
N ASP A 113 12.07 -5.42 -7.27
CA ASP A 113 12.08 -4.88 -8.62
C ASP A 113 10.86 -3.95 -8.85
N PRO A 114 11.04 -2.62 -8.96
CA PRO A 114 9.93 -1.71 -9.21
C PRO A 114 9.27 -1.91 -10.58
N ASP A 115 9.92 -2.60 -11.52
CA ASP A 115 9.39 -2.84 -12.87
C ASP A 115 8.61 -4.17 -12.97
N ASN A 116 8.51 -4.92 -11.87
CA ASN A 116 7.75 -6.17 -11.86
C ASN A 116 6.24 -5.90 -11.87
N GLU A 117 5.66 -6.08 -13.06
CA GLU A 117 4.23 -5.94 -13.39
C GLU A 117 3.50 -7.28 -13.47
N SER A 118 4.11 -8.37 -12.96
CA SER A 118 3.46 -9.68 -12.95
C SER A 118 2.09 -9.59 -12.28
N THR A 119 1.13 -10.33 -12.81
CA THR A 119 -0.20 -10.54 -12.21
C THR A 119 -0.37 -11.97 -11.72
N ASP A 120 0.73 -12.73 -11.58
CA ASP A 120 0.72 -14.10 -11.09
C ASP A 120 0.30 -14.13 -9.60
N PRO A 121 -0.90 -14.65 -9.27
CA PRO A 121 -1.44 -14.65 -7.90
C PRO A 121 -0.74 -15.69 -6.99
N THR A 122 0.28 -16.39 -7.49
CA THR A 122 1.14 -17.27 -6.69
C THR A 122 2.38 -16.57 -6.16
N THR A 123 2.66 -15.35 -6.63
CA THR A 123 3.82 -14.56 -6.19
C THR A 123 3.38 -13.37 -5.32
N PRO A 124 4.18 -12.96 -4.32
CA PRO A 124 3.84 -11.78 -3.51
C PRO A 124 3.74 -10.50 -4.34
N ALA A 125 4.59 -10.36 -5.37
CA ALA A 125 4.55 -9.21 -6.28
C ALA A 125 3.25 -9.17 -7.09
N GLY A 126 2.85 -10.30 -7.68
CA GLY A 126 1.62 -10.40 -8.45
C GLY A 126 0.37 -10.18 -7.61
N ILE A 127 0.33 -10.72 -6.39
CA ILE A 127 -0.75 -10.42 -5.43
C ILE A 127 -0.82 -8.93 -5.14
N GLY A 128 0.32 -8.27 -4.89
CA GLY A 128 0.37 -6.82 -4.66
C GLY A 128 -0.16 -6.01 -5.84
N ASN A 129 0.25 -6.36 -7.06
CA ASN A 129 -0.21 -5.70 -8.28
C ASN A 129 -1.71 -5.90 -8.52
N VAL A 130 -2.23 -7.13 -8.36
CA VAL A 130 -3.65 -7.46 -8.54
C VAL A 130 -4.52 -6.77 -7.49
N ALA A 131 -4.09 -6.78 -6.21
CA ALA A 131 -4.83 -6.12 -5.14
C ALA A 131 -4.93 -4.60 -5.36
N ALA A 132 -3.82 -3.94 -5.74
CA ALA A 132 -3.85 -2.53 -6.07
C ALA A 132 -4.76 -2.23 -7.26
N ALA A 133 -4.70 -3.01 -8.33
CA ALA A 133 -5.57 -2.84 -9.48
C ALA A 133 -7.06 -2.93 -9.10
N ALA A 134 -7.43 -3.90 -8.24
CA ALA A 134 -8.80 -4.06 -7.76
C ALA A 134 -9.27 -2.82 -6.95
N VAL A 135 -8.44 -2.34 -6.02
CA VAL A 135 -8.78 -1.14 -5.20
C VAL A 135 -8.87 0.11 -6.08
N LEU A 136 -7.94 0.30 -7.02
CA LEU A 136 -7.90 1.48 -7.90
C LEU A 136 -8.98 1.47 -9.00
N ALA A 137 -9.54 0.31 -9.34
CA ALA A 137 -10.70 0.20 -10.21
C ALA A 137 -12.03 0.39 -9.44
N SER A 138 -12.00 0.28 -8.11
CA SER A 138 -13.22 0.32 -7.31
C SER A 138 -13.86 1.72 -7.24
N PRO A 139 -15.19 1.81 -7.08
CA PRO A 139 -15.90 3.09 -6.94
C PRO A 139 -15.41 3.93 -5.74
N VAL A 140 -14.78 3.31 -4.74
CA VAL A 140 -14.25 4.02 -3.55
C VAL A 140 -13.14 5.00 -3.93
N ARG A 141 -12.48 4.84 -5.08
CA ARG A 141 -11.47 5.77 -5.59
C ARG A 141 -12.09 7.09 -6.05
N THR A 142 -13.26 7.04 -6.71
CA THR A 142 -13.86 8.20 -7.40
C THR A 142 -15.08 8.78 -6.68
N ALA A 143 -15.64 8.08 -5.69
CA ALA A 143 -16.83 8.53 -4.97
C ALA A 143 -16.67 9.98 -4.45
N PRO A 144 -17.55 10.93 -4.79
CA PRO A 144 -17.53 12.25 -4.17
C PRO A 144 -17.79 12.13 -2.66
N VAL A 145 -17.19 13.00 -1.85
CA VAL A 145 -17.51 13.08 -0.41
C VAL A 145 -18.90 13.73 -0.30
N ASN A 146 -19.97 12.92 -0.29
CA ASN A 146 -21.33 13.40 -0.07
C ASN A 146 -21.70 13.29 1.41
N TRP A 147 -21.45 14.34 2.19
CA TRP A 147 -21.83 14.42 3.62
C TRP A 147 -23.32 14.70 3.83
N GLN A 148 -24.20 14.17 2.98
CA GLN A 148 -25.64 14.19 3.26
C GLN A 148 -25.98 12.99 4.15
N ILE A 149 -25.94 13.25 5.46
CA ILE A 149 -26.59 12.47 6.51
C ILE A 149 -27.82 13.26 6.95
#